data_AF-A0A958IVV1-F1
#
_entry.id   AF-A0A958IVV1-F1
#
_cell.length_a   1.000
_cell.length_b   1.000
_cell.length_c   1.000
_cell.angle_alpha   90.00
_cell.angle_beta   90.00
_cell.angle_gamma   90.00
#
_symmetry.space_group_name_H-M   'P 1'
#
loop_
_entity.id
_entity.type
_entity.pdbx_description
1 polymer ?
#
loop_
_entity_poly.entity_id
_entity_poly.type
_entity_poly.pdbx_seq_one_letter_code
_entity_poly.pdbx_strand_id
1 'polypeptide(L)'
;MLPNDIIPIRDARIDRDRDGLPDNLGLEVIIAGRASVASGVLDTGRLRVYIQSDSAGIELFSEQIDTPIQEGDSIIASGTVAHLNGVPYLNNARYSIANARPRLLPIQKLDYMKDSEKYSGMLVRIKGQIADRRRNAPGEYLTIKLKADPDTSIMVYLSRNHDAGIRLSDYDIGDHLRVTGILGQVNRQNGLTGSYEIYPRGERDIRVIGFTRDFYIKALGLAALIFAAIVLWIAKLRSKIRHRTIRLKETEDRFR
;
A
#
# COMPACT_ATOMS: atom_id res chain seq x y z
N MET A 1 16.72 9.60 34.20
CA MET A 1 17.41 9.23 32.94
C MET A 1 18.36 10.37 32.60
N LEU A 2 19.61 10.07 32.25
CA LEU A 2 20.52 11.13 31.81
C LEU A 2 20.04 11.61 30.42
N PRO A 3 20.07 12.92 30.11
CA PRO A 3 19.54 13.49 28.87
C PRO A 3 20.18 13.02 27.55
N ASN A 4 21.13 12.07 27.57
CA ASN A 4 22.00 11.76 26.44
C ASN A 4 22.04 10.28 26.02
N ASP A 5 21.26 9.38 26.65
CA ASP A 5 21.27 7.97 26.28
C ASP A 5 20.27 7.67 25.15
N ILE A 6 20.73 6.95 24.13
CA ILE A 6 19.87 6.46 23.05
C ILE A 6 18.97 5.34 23.61
N ILE A 7 17.66 5.54 23.55
CA ILE A 7 16.67 4.53 23.95
C ILE A 7 16.11 3.77 22.72
N PRO A 8 15.63 2.53 22.89
CA PRO A 8 14.90 1.83 21.85
C PRO A 8 13.66 2.61 21.40
N ILE A 9 13.34 2.58 20.10
CA ILE A 9 12.12 3.21 19.57
C ILE A 9 10.86 2.71 20.30
N ARG A 10 10.83 1.42 20.64
CA ARG A 10 9.74 0.81 21.42
C ARG A 10 9.53 1.50 22.77
N ASP A 11 10.63 1.83 23.45
CA ASP A 11 10.57 2.44 24.78
C ASP A 11 10.13 3.90 24.68
N ALA A 12 10.53 4.61 23.62
CA ALA A 12 10.06 5.98 23.37
C ALA A 12 8.53 6.09 23.27
N ARG A 13 7.86 5.04 22.80
CA ARG A 13 6.40 4.98 22.59
C ARG A 13 5.66 4.05 23.55
N ILE A 14 6.30 3.62 24.63
CA ILE A 14 5.72 2.63 25.54
C ILE A 14 4.55 3.25 26.31
N ASP A 15 3.47 2.48 26.46
CA ASP A 15 2.29 2.79 27.27
C ASP A 15 2.12 1.60 28.22
N ARG A 16 2.61 1.73 29.46
CA ARG A 16 2.63 0.61 30.42
C ARG A 16 1.32 0.49 31.19
N ASP A 17 0.66 1.61 31.48
CA ASP A 17 -0.59 1.65 32.23
C ASP A 17 -1.83 1.50 31.35
N ARG A 18 -1.65 1.50 30.02
CA ARG A 18 -2.66 1.28 28.97
C ARG A 18 -3.71 2.37 28.95
N ASP A 19 -3.32 3.60 29.25
CA ASP A 19 -4.20 4.77 29.17
C ASP A 19 -4.34 5.32 27.73
N GLY A 20 -3.56 4.77 26.79
CA GLY A 20 -3.53 5.18 25.39
C GLY A 20 -2.54 6.30 25.09
N LEU A 21 -1.71 6.69 26.07
CA LEU A 21 -0.67 7.70 25.95
C LEU A 21 0.71 7.08 26.23
N PRO A 22 1.77 7.56 25.57
CA PRO A 22 3.12 7.14 25.92
C PRO A 22 3.51 7.59 27.33
N ASP A 23 4.14 6.72 28.12
CA ASP A 23 4.76 7.03 29.41
C ASP A 23 5.77 8.19 29.30
N ASN A 24 6.39 8.33 28.12
CA ASN A 24 7.40 9.36 27.83
C ASN A 24 6.80 10.64 27.22
N LEU A 25 5.48 10.80 27.19
CA LEU A 25 4.83 11.97 26.59
C LEU A 25 5.37 13.29 27.18
N GLY A 26 5.75 14.21 26.29
CA GLY A 26 6.33 15.50 26.65
C GLY A 26 7.81 15.47 27.03
N LEU A 27 8.43 14.28 27.14
CA LEU A 27 9.86 14.15 27.39
C LEU A 27 10.67 14.22 26.11
N GLU A 28 11.84 14.83 26.21
CA GLU A 28 12.84 14.77 25.15
C GLU A 28 13.60 13.44 25.23
N VAL A 29 13.67 12.73 24.10
CA VAL A 29 14.34 11.44 23.99
C VAL A 29 15.29 11.41 22.80
N ILE A 30 16.29 10.53 22.85
CA ILE A 30 17.16 10.23 21.73
C ILE A 30 16.90 8.79 21.30
N ILE A 31 16.62 8.57 20.02
CA ILE A 31 16.34 7.26 19.43
C ILE A 31 17.21 7.03 18.21
N ALA A 32 17.45 5.76 17.89
CA ALA A 32 18.14 5.36 16.68
C ALA A 32 17.30 4.36 15.88
N GLY A 33 17.35 4.51 14.56
CA GLY A 33 16.62 3.66 13.64
C GLY A 33 17.10 3.87 12.22
N ARG A 34 16.36 3.31 11.27
CA ARG A 34 16.63 3.50 9.86
C ARG A 34 15.42 4.05 9.13
N ALA A 35 15.67 5.00 8.24
CA ALA A 35 14.64 5.68 7.49
C ALA A 35 13.91 4.69 6.58
N SER A 36 12.61 4.54 6.81
CA SER A 36 11.73 3.70 6.00
C SER A 36 11.37 4.37 4.68
N VAL A 37 11.47 5.69 4.61
CA VAL A 37 11.10 6.55 3.48
C VAL A 37 12.04 7.75 3.44
N ALA A 38 12.29 8.29 2.25
CA ALA A 38 13.06 9.51 2.08
C ALA A 38 12.28 10.76 2.55
N SER A 39 12.99 11.79 3.00
CA SER A 39 12.38 13.10 3.28
C SER A 39 11.81 13.71 2.00
N GLY A 40 10.69 14.42 2.10
CA GLY A 40 10.01 15.02 0.94
C GLY A 40 9.03 14.10 0.22
N VAL A 41 9.02 12.79 0.52
CA VAL A 41 8.11 11.83 -0.12
C VAL A 41 6.70 11.89 0.47
N LEU A 42 6.56 11.81 1.80
CA LEU A 42 5.24 11.81 2.45
C LEU A 42 4.64 13.21 2.61
N ASP A 43 5.50 14.22 2.71
CA ASP A 43 5.17 15.64 2.75
C ASP A 43 6.37 16.41 2.19
N THR A 44 6.15 17.17 1.11
CA THR A 44 7.20 17.97 0.46
C THR A 44 7.58 19.24 1.23
N GLY A 45 6.72 19.71 2.15
CA GLY A 45 6.93 20.97 2.86
C GLY A 45 7.53 20.83 4.26
N ARG A 46 7.52 19.62 4.83
CA ARG A 46 7.89 19.37 6.23
C ARG A 46 8.58 18.02 6.37
N LEU A 47 9.37 17.85 7.43
CA LEU A 47 9.90 16.54 7.77
C LEU A 47 8.74 15.66 8.26
N ARG A 48 8.37 14.67 7.45
CA ARG A 48 7.54 13.53 7.84
C ARG A 48 8.23 12.25 7.39
N VAL A 49 9.13 11.75 8.24
CA VAL A 49 9.95 10.57 7.94
C VAL A 49 9.75 9.54 9.02
N TYR A 50 9.46 8.30 8.64
CA TYR A 50 9.39 7.20 9.59
C TYR A 50 10.75 6.53 9.70
N ILE A 51 11.22 6.35 10.93
CA ILE A 51 12.36 5.50 11.22
C ILE A 51 11.88 4.22 11.89
N GLN A 52 12.54 3.10 11.58
CA GLN A 52 12.23 1.82 12.21
C GLN A 52 13.49 1.09 12.67
N SER A 53 13.29 0.35 13.75
CA SER A 53 14.20 -0.65 14.29
C SER A 53 13.63 -2.04 14.02
N ASP A 54 14.31 -3.09 14.47
CA ASP A 54 13.78 -4.45 14.37
C ASP A 54 12.54 -4.67 15.27
N SER A 55 12.25 -3.75 16.21
CA SER A 55 11.20 -3.93 17.23
C SER A 55 10.03 -2.96 17.14
N ALA A 56 10.20 -1.79 16.53
CA ALA A 56 9.19 -0.73 16.44
C ALA A 56 9.58 0.34 15.42
N GLY A 57 8.60 1.10 14.93
CA GLY A 57 8.80 2.31 14.15
C GLY A 57 8.12 3.53 14.78
N ILE A 58 8.56 4.72 14.37
CA ILE A 58 8.04 6.01 14.84
C ILE A 58 8.24 7.08 13.75
N GLU A 59 7.31 8.03 13.69
CA GLU A 59 7.42 9.21 12.83
C GLU A 59 8.35 10.26 13.46
N LEU A 60 9.24 10.82 12.64
CA LEU A 60 9.99 12.04 12.92
C LEU A 60 9.26 13.20 12.24
N PHE A 61 8.82 14.16 13.04
CA PHE A 61 8.12 15.35 12.58
C PHE A 61 8.93 16.61 12.91
N SER A 62 9.08 17.49 11.91
CA SER A 62 9.60 18.85 12.06
C SER A 62 9.04 19.74 10.95
N GLU A 63 8.88 21.03 11.23
CA GLU A 63 8.40 22.01 10.24
C GLU A 63 9.42 22.27 9.12
N GLN A 64 10.67 21.81 9.28
CA GLN A 64 11.75 22.01 8.33
C GLN A 64 12.50 20.71 8.05
N ILE A 65 13.07 20.62 6.84
CA ILE A 65 13.97 19.53 6.43
C ILE A 65 15.39 20.10 6.41
N ASP A 66 16.17 19.84 7.46
CA ASP A 66 17.53 20.36 7.59
C ASP A 66 18.51 19.68 6.62
N THR A 67 18.48 18.35 6.51
CA THR A 67 19.37 17.56 5.64
C THR A 67 18.57 16.43 4.98
N PRO A 68 18.58 16.31 3.64
CA PRO A 68 17.82 15.27 2.97
C PRO A 68 18.13 13.86 3.49
N ILE A 69 17.10 13.12 3.89
CA ILE A 69 17.17 11.73 4.33
C ILE A 69 16.83 10.81 3.15
N GLN A 70 17.62 9.77 2.93
CA GLN A 70 17.34 8.72 1.97
C GLN A 70 16.75 7.46 2.64
N GLU A 71 16.01 6.67 1.86
CA GLU A 71 15.54 5.37 2.33
C GLU A 71 16.73 4.47 2.73
N GLY A 72 16.66 3.89 3.92
CA GLY A 72 17.67 2.98 4.46
C GLY A 72 18.79 3.64 5.27
N ASP A 73 18.87 4.98 5.27
CA ASP A 73 19.83 5.74 6.07
C ASP A 73 19.73 5.40 7.56
N SER A 74 20.87 5.36 8.24
CA SER A 74 20.93 5.17 9.69
C SER A 74 20.79 6.51 10.38
N ILE A 75 19.72 6.68 11.15
CA ILE A 75 19.34 7.95 11.75
C ILE A 75 19.47 7.86 13.26
N ILE A 76 20.12 8.87 13.85
CA ILE A 76 20.04 9.17 15.28
C ILE A 76 19.22 10.46 15.39
N ALA A 77 18.08 10.39 16.06
CA ALA A 77 17.15 11.50 16.18
C ALA A 77 16.87 11.83 17.64
N SER A 78 16.76 13.12 17.93
CA SER A 78 16.33 13.67 19.22
C SER A 78 15.09 14.53 19.03
N GLY A 79 14.16 14.50 19.98
CA GLY A 79 13.00 15.38 19.97
C GLY A 79 12.05 15.05 21.10
N THR A 80 10.93 15.76 21.15
CA THR A 80 9.92 15.55 22.19
C THR A 80 8.95 14.47 21.78
N VAL A 81 8.75 13.46 22.62
CA VAL A 81 7.68 12.48 22.39
C VAL A 81 6.34 13.21 22.47
N ALA A 82 5.61 13.18 21.37
CA ALA A 82 4.29 13.75 21.24
C ALA A 82 3.30 12.65 20.85
N HIS A 83 2.03 12.97 20.99
CA HIS A 83 0.95 12.05 20.69
C HIS A 83 -0.15 12.82 19.98
N LEU A 84 -0.58 12.30 18.83
CA LEU A 84 -1.72 12.82 18.11
C LEU A 84 -2.61 11.65 17.72
N ASN A 85 -3.86 11.68 18.18
CA ASN A 85 -4.91 10.79 17.68
C ASN A 85 -4.57 9.29 17.79
N GLY A 86 -3.94 8.84 18.87
CA GLY A 86 -3.55 7.43 19.08
C GLY A 86 -2.13 7.11 18.60
N VAL A 87 -1.42 8.05 17.99
CA VAL A 87 -0.12 7.80 17.35
C VAL A 87 0.99 8.59 18.03
N PRO A 88 1.94 7.91 18.68
CA PRO A 88 3.16 8.52 19.17
C PRO A 88 4.08 8.92 18.00
N TYR A 89 4.66 10.10 18.09
CA TYR A 89 5.64 10.60 17.14
C TYR A 89 6.69 11.46 17.85
N LEU A 90 7.82 11.68 17.20
CA LEU A 90 8.87 12.57 17.70
C LEU A 90 8.66 13.96 17.09
N ASN A 91 8.23 14.92 17.91
CA ASN A 91 7.99 16.30 17.51
C ASN A 91 9.28 17.14 17.58
N ASN A 92 9.37 18.18 16.74
CA ASN A 92 10.57 19.02 16.59
C ASN A 92 11.85 18.20 16.44
N ALA A 93 11.76 17.10 15.67
CA ALA A 93 12.82 16.13 15.54
C ALA A 93 14.06 16.76 14.89
N ARG A 94 15.18 16.68 15.60
CA ARG A 94 16.53 16.96 15.10
C ARG A 94 17.23 15.63 14.86
N TYR A 95 18.03 15.52 13.82
CA TYR A 95 18.66 14.25 13.47
C TYR A 95 20.04 14.42 12.89
N SER A 96 20.79 13.32 12.93
CA SER A 96 22.04 13.14 12.19
C SER A 96 21.98 11.82 11.44
N ILE A 97 22.60 11.80 10.25
CA ILE A 97 22.76 10.60 9.44
C ILE A 97 24.09 9.96 9.85
N ALA A 98 24.03 8.80 10.51
CA ALA A 98 25.21 8.06 10.91
C ALA A 98 25.89 7.46 9.68
N ASN A 99 27.22 7.42 9.69
CA ASN A 99 28.02 6.82 8.62
C ASN A 99 27.95 5.28 8.67
N ALA A 100 26.82 4.74 8.23
CA ALA A 100 26.56 3.31 8.14
C ALA A 100 25.98 3.00 6.76
N ARG A 101 26.34 1.85 6.19
CA ARG A 101 25.78 1.43 4.90
C ARG A 101 24.24 1.35 4.99
N PRO A 102 23.51 1.87 4.00
CA PRO A 102 22.08 1.64 3.88
C PRO A 102 21.78 0.14 3.83
N ARG A 103 20.75 -0.31 4.53
CA ARG A 103 20.29 -1.71 4.49
C ARG A 103 18.79 -1.77 4.25
N LEU A 104 18.34 -2.85 3.62
CA LEU A 104 16.93 -3.15 3.51
C LEU A 104 16.33 -3.36 4.89
N LEU A 105 15.19 -2.72 5.11
CA LEU A 105 14.45 -2.83 6.35
C LEU A 105 13.51 -4.04 6.31
N PRO A 106 13.27 -4.70 7.46
CA PRO A 106 12.34 -5.80 7.51
C PRO A 106 10.93 -5.31 7.16
N ILE A 107 10.28 -6.02 6.24
CA ILE A 107 8.90 -5.76 5.84
C ILE A 107 8.01 -6.76 6.58
N GLN A 108 7.16 -6.27 7.47
CA GLN A 108 6.24 -7.09 8.24
C GLN A 108 5.05 -7.50 7.38
N LYS A 109 4.64 -8.76 7.44
CA LYS A 109 3.41 -9.20 6.77
C LYS A 109 2.22 -8.82 7.67
N LEU A 110 1.31 -8.02 7.15
CA LEU A 110 0.08 -7.64 7.84
C LEU A 110 -1.10 -8.33 7.17
N ASP A 111 -1.49 -9.48 7.72
CA ASP A 111 -2.65 -10.24 7.23
C ASP A 111 -3.93 -9.92 7.99
N TYR A 112 -3.82 -9.51 9.27
CA TYR A 112 -4.93 -9.29 10.19
C TYR A 112 -4.80 -7.96 10.91
N MET A 113 -5.90 -7.22 11.06
CA MET A 113 -5.86 -5.88 11.66
C MET A 113 -5.53 -5.88 13.16
N LYS A 114 -5.67 -7.01 13.85
CA LYS A 114 -5.25 -7.16 15.27
C LYS A 114 -3.75 -6.95 15.49
N ASP A 115 -2.92 -7.14 14.45
CA ASP A 115 -1.47 -7.00 14.53
C ASP A 115 -1.00 -5.56 14.23
N SER A 116 -1.93 -4.64 13.95
CA SER A 116 -1.59 -3.30 13.46
C SER A 116 -0.87 -2.47 14.50
N GLU A 117 -1.28 -2.55 15.77
CA GLU A 117 -0.64 -1.79 16.84
C GLU A 117 0.83 -2.19 17.01
N LYS A 118 1.09 -3.49 16.90
CA LYS A 118 2.44 -4.07 16.95
C LYS A 118 3.34 -3.54 15.82
N TYR A 119 2.78 -3.28 14.64
CA TYR A 119 3.53 -2.84 13.46
C TYR A 119 3.36 -1.35 13.13
N SER A 120 2.72 -0.58 13.99
CA SER A 120 2.51 0.85 13.78
C SER A 120 3.86 1.57 13.64
N GLY A 121 3.99 2.41 12.63
CA GLY A 121 5.21 3.10 12.22
C GLY A 121 6.23 2.25 11.45
N MET A 122 5.98 0.96 11.22
CA MET A 122 6.89 0.05 10.53
C MET A 122 6.50 -0.15 9.06
N LEU A 123 7.46 -0.66 8.26
CA LEU A 123 7.14 -1.16 6.92
C LEU A 123 6.32 -2.43 7.01
N VAL A 124 5.14 -2.39 6.40
CA VAL A 124 4.24 -3.54 6.29
C VAL A 124 3.99 -3.88 4.83
N ARG A 125 3.55 -5.11 4.61
CA ARG A 125 3.02 -5.58 3.33
C ARG A 125 1.69 -6.27 3.53
N ILE A 126 0.72 -5.80 2.75
CA ILE A 126 -0.63 -6.36 2.67
C ILE A 126 -0.87 -6.98 1.30
N LYS A 127 -1.90 -7.82 1.21
CA LYS A 127 -2.52 -8.26 -0.03
C LYS A 127 -4.02 -8.13 0.09
N GLY A 128 -4.68 -7.61 -0.92
CA GLY A 128 -6.13 -7.41 -0.85
C GLY A 128 -6.72 -6.93 -2.16
N GLN A 129 -8.01 -6.68 -2.16
CA GLN A 129 -8.78 -6.20 -3.30
C GLN A 129 -9.21 -4.75 -3.06
N ILE A 130 -9.13 -3.90 -4.09
CA ILE A 130 -9.66 -2.54 -4.05
C ILE A 130 -11.18 -2.60 -3.94
N ALA A 131 -11.72 -2.10 -2.83
CA ALA A 131 -13.15 -2.02 -2.58
C ALA A 131 -13.73 -0.63 -2.84
N ASP A 132 -12.94 0.42 -2.64
CA ASP A 132 -13.34 1.80 -2.89
C ASP A 132 -12.12 2.65 -3.28
N ARG A 133 -12.36 3.74 -4.02
CA ARG A 133 -11.35 4.74 -4.39
C ARG A 133 -11.96 6.12 -4.25
N ARG A 134 -11.33 6.99 -3.46
CA ARG A 134 -11.80 8.37 -3.26
C ARG A 134 -10.67 9.37 -3.34
N ARG A 135 -11.06 10.59 -3.71
CA ARG A 135 -10.25 11.80 -3.71
C ARG A 135 -11.01 12.87 -2.95
N ASN A 136 -10.34 13.54 -2.01
CA ASN A 136 -10.88 14.65 -1.25
C ASN A 136 -9.83 15.75 -1.11
N ALA A 137 -10.17 16.86 -0.42
CA ALA A 137 -9.24 17.98 -0.28
C ALA A 137 -7.90 17.58 0.39
N PRO A 138 -7.88 16.77 1.46
CA PRO A 138 -6.65 16.27 2.06
C PRO A 138 -5.78 15.38 1.17
N GLY A 139 -6.36 14.62 0.24
CA GLY A 139 -5.61 13.72 -0.62
C GLY A 139 -6.46 12.64 -1.29
N GLU A 140 -5.84 11.49 -1.55
CA GLU A 140 -6.47 10.35 -2.23
C GLU A 140 -6.28 9.07 -1.42
N TYR A 141 -7.22 8.15 -1.57
CA TYR A 141 -7.06 6.83 -0.98
C TYR A 141 -7.75 5.72 -1.75
N LEU A 142 -7.20 4.52 -1.58
CA LEU A 142 -7.84 3.25 -1.89
C LEU A 142 -8.23 2.57 -0.60
N THR A 143 -9.46 2.07 -0.52
CA THR A 143 -9.88 1.15 0.54
C THR A 143 -9.62 -0.27 0.06
N ILE A 144 -8.75 -1.00 0.76
CA ILE A 144 -8.35 -2.36 0.41
C ILE A 144 -8.98 -3.34 1.39
N LYS A 145 -9.77 -4.30 0.89
CA LYS A 145 -10.23 -5.46 1.68
C LYS A 145 -9.11 -6.48 1.76
N LEU A 146 -8.73 -6.89 2.97
CA LEU A 146 -7.61 -7.81 3.15
C LEU A 146 -7.95 -9.21 2.63
N LYS A 147 -6.99 -9.87 1.96
CA LYS A 147 -7.21 -11.21 1.42
C LYS A 147 -7.38 -12.27 2.52
N ALA A 148 -6.64 -12.12 3.63
CA ALA A 148 -6.66 -13.06 4.75
C ALA A 148 -7.77 -12.75 5.78
N ASP A 149 -8.36 -11.55 5.70
CA ASP A 149 -9.40 -11.06 6.60
C ASP A 149 -10.40 -10.17 5.82
N PRO A 150 -11.26 -10.78 4.98
CA PRO A 150 -12.08 -10.05 4.00
C PRO A 150 -13.13 -9.10 4.59
N ASP A 151 -13.46 -9.27 5.86
CA ASP A 151 -14.40 -8.43 6.60
C ASP A 151 -13.74 -7.14 7.11
N THR A 152 -12.40 -7.07 7.04
CA THR A 152 -11.62 -5.89 7.41
C THR A 152 -11.09 -5.16 6.19
N SER A 153 -10.91 -3.85 6.34
CA SER A 153 -10.32 -3.01 5.33
C SER A 153 -9.27 -2.09 5.91
N ILE A 154 -8.33 -1.70 5.05
CA ILE A 154 -7.28 -0.75 5.35
C ILE A 154 -7.16 0.26 4.23
N MET A 155 -6.84 1.51 4.57
CA MET A 155 -6.67 2.56 3.57
C MET A 155 -5.24 2.59 3.09
N VAL A 156 -5.03 2.74 1.78
CA VAL A 156 -3.76 3.17 1.19
C VAL A 156 -3.92 4.64 0.88
N TYR A 157 -3.18 5.51 1.57
CA TYR A 157 -3.42 6.94 1.55
C TYR A 157 -2.23 7.70 0.96
N LEU A 158 -2.54 8.68 0.09
CA LEU A 158 -1.61 9.67 -0.41
C LEU A 158 -2.11 11.06 -0.01
N SER A 159 -1.31 11.78 0.77
CA SER A 159 -1.53 13.21 1.05
C SER A 159 -1.46 14.03 -0.24
N ARG A 160 -2.10 15.20 -0.27
CA ARG A 160 -1.89 16.19 -1.33
C ARG A 160 -0.41 16.56 -1.52
N ASN A 161 0.36 16.58 -0.44
CA ASN A 161 1.79 16.92 -0.45
C ASN A 161 2.68 15.68 -0.64
N HIS A 162 2.11 14.53 -0.99
CA HIS A 162 2.86 13.31 -1.22
C HIS A 162 3.51 13.37 -2.60
N ASP A 163 4.83 13.18 -2.66
CA ASP A 163 5.61 13.16 -3.89
C ASP A 163 6.38 11.83 -4.03
N ALA A 164 5.74 10.86 -4.68
CA ALA A 164 6.28 9.51 -4.87
C ALA A 164 6.08 8.98 -6.29
N GLY A 165 5.61 9.84 -7.21
CA GLY A 165 5.21 9.46 -8.58
C GLY A 165 3.96 8.56 -8.65
N ILE A 166 3.29 8.28 -7.53
CA ILE A 166 2.15 7.37 -7.49
C ILE A 166 0.87 8.09 -7.92
N ARG A 167 0.12 7.46 -8.82
CA ARG A 167 -1.24 7.86 -9.18
C ARG A 167 -2.23 6.75 -8.83
N LEU A 168 -3.10 6.96 -7.83
CA LEU A 168 -4.09 5.95 -7.44
C LEU A 168 -5.18 5.75 -8.51
N SER A 169 -5.29 6.68 -9.47
CA SER A 169 -6.15 6.55 -10.65
C SER A 169 -5.78 5.38 -11.56
N ASP A 170 -4.54 4.91 -11.48
CA ASP A 170 -3.99 3.86 -12.36
C ASP A 170 -4.45 2.45 -11.92
N TYR A 171 -5.23 2.35 -10.82
CA TYR A 171 -5.77 1.11 -10.27
C TYR A 171 -7.29 1.18 -10.15
N ASP A 172 -7.97 0.10 -10.55
CA ASP A 172 -9.43 0.05 -10.62
C ASP A 172 -10.06 -0.74 -9.48
N ILE A 173 -11.28 -0.35 -9.10
CA ILE A 173 -12.09 -1.10 -8.12
C ILE A 173 -12.22 -2.55 -8.61
N GLY A 174 -11.90 -3.49 -7.71
CA GLY A 174 -11.85 -4.93 -8.00
C GLY A 174 -10.45 -5.46 -8.31
N ASP A 175 -9.46 -4.61 -8.59
CA ASP A 175 -8.08 -5.05 -8.75
C ASP A 175 -7.53 -5.63 -7.44
N HIS A 176 -6.73 -6.67 -7.57
CA HIS A 176 -6.02 -7.25 -6.43
C HIS A 176 -4.63 -6.65 -6.38
N LEU A 177 -4.27 -6.08 -5.22
CA LEU A 177 -3.00 -5.41 -5.01
C LEU A 177 -2.18 -6.16 -3.96
N ARG A 178 -0.85 -6.09 -4.15
CA ARG A 178 0.14 -6.24 -3.09
C ARG A 178 0.69 -4.86 -2.83
N VAL A 179 0.45 -4.35 -1.63
CA VAL A 179 0.90 -3.02 -1.21
C VAL A 179 1.94 -3.17 -0.12
N THR A 180 3.07 -2.48 -0.28
CA THR A 180 4.08 -2.28 0.75
C THR A 180 4.08 -0.81 1.14
N GLY A 181 4.28 -0.49 2.40
CA GLY A 181 4.34 0.91 2.84
C GLY A 181 4.44 1.01 4.34
N ILE A 182 4.48 2.23 4.86
CA ILE A 182 4.52 2.47 6.30
C ILE A 182 3.11 2.36 6.85
N LEU A 183 2.92 1.58 7.91
CA LEU A 183 1.66 1.54 8.64
C LEU A 183 1.56 2.76 9.55
N GLY A 184 0.62 3.66 9.26
CA GLY A 184 0.21 4.74 10.13
C GLY A 184 -1.19 4.51 10.69
N GLN A 185 -1.64 5.43 11.54
CA GLN A 185 -3.00 5.43 12.04
C GLN A 185 -3.57 6.85 11.97
N VAL A 186 -4.85 6.92 11.66
CA VAL A 186 -5.61 8.17 11.68
C VAL A 186 -6.85 7.92 12.51
N ASN A 187 -6.98 8.64 13.62
CA ASN A 187 -8.26 8.74 14.32
C ASN A 187 -8.99 9.99 13.80
N ARG A 188 -9.94 9.80 12.89
CA ARG A 188 -10.85 10.88 12.47
C ARG A 188 -11.99 10.91 13.50
N GLN A 189 -12.27 12.08 14.09
CA GLN A 189 -13.28 12.28 15.16
C GLN A 189 -14.74 11.89 14.80
N ASN A 190 -15.01 11.21 13.69
CA ASN A 190 -16.35 10.89 13.18
C ASN A 190 -16.80 9.44 13.50
N GLY A 191 -16.54 8.95 14.71
CA GLY A 191 -17.14 7.70 15.21
C GLY A 191 -16.55 6.39 14.66
N LEU A 192 -15.48 6.44 13.87
CA LEU A 192 -14.66 5.28 13.54
C LEU A 192 -13.47 5.27 14.50
N THR A 193 -13.53 4.41 15.50
CA THR A 193 -12.41 4.11 16.40
C THR A 193 -11.19 3.73 15.56
N GLY A 194 -10.17 4.61 15.51
CA GLY A 194 -8.82 4.38 14.96
C GLY A 194 -8.73 3.54 13.68
N SER A 195 -8.80 4.16 12.49
CA SER A 195 -8.49 3.47 11.24
C SER A 195 -6.98 3.50 10.95
N TYR A 196 -6.40 2.33 10.63
CA TYR A 196 -5.03 2.26 10.14
C TYR A 196 -4.96 2.63 8.65
N GLU A 197 -3.86 3.25 8.25
CA GLU A 197 -3.57 3.64 6.87
C GLU A 197 -2.16 3.16 6.49
N ILE A 198 -1.94 2.87 5.21
CA ILE A 198 -0.62 2.58 4.66
C ILE A 198 -0.20 3.76 3.82
N TYR A 199 1.03 4.23 4.05
CA TYR A 199 1.71 5.24 3.25
C TYR A 199 2.75 4.58 2.34
N PRO A 200 2.46 4.38 1.04
CA PRO A 200 3.44 3.91 0.08
C PRO A 200 4.59 4.91 -0.07
N ARG A 201 5.74 4.46 -0.57
CA ARG A 201 6.94 5.31 -0.70
C ARG A 201 7.33 5.60 -2.14
N GLY A 202 6.71 4.89 -3.08
CA GLY A 202 7.00 4.97 -4.51
C GLY A 202 6.15 3.99 -5.30
N GLU A 203 6.19 4.10 -6.62
CA GLU A 203 5.40 3.22 -7.51
C GLU A 203 5.66 1.72 -7.27
N ARG A 204 6.88 1.34 -6.87
CA ARG A 204 7.27 -0.06 -6.63
C ARG A 204 6.54 -0.71 -5.45
N ASP A 205 6.00 0.12 -4.55
CA ASP A 205 5.30 -0.31 -3.35
C ASP A 205 3.87 -0.79 -3.66
N ILE A 206 3.28 -0.41 -4.80
CA ILE A 206 1.96 -0.87 -5.23
C ILE A 206 2.10 -1.77 -6.45
N ARG A 207 1.64 -3.02 -6.36
CA ARG A 207 1.66 -3.94 -7.50
C ARG A 207 0.33 -4.65 -7.64
N VAL A 208 -0.25 -4.59 -8.85
CA VAL A 208 -1.35 -5.46 -9.23
C VAL A 208 -0.86 -6.92 -9.21
N ILE A 209 -1.66 -7.79 -8.63
CA ILE A 209 -1.43 -9.22 -8.55
C ILE A 209 -2.61 -9.97 -9.17
N GLY A 210 -2.31 -10.94 -10.03
CA GLY A 210 -3.35 -11.64 -10.80
C GLY A 210 -3.78 -10.88 -12.04
N PHE A 211 -4.93 -11.29 -12.61
CA PHE A 211 -5.49 -10.70 -13.81
C PHE A 211 -6.43 -9.56 -13.46
N THR A 212 -6.28 -8.43 -14.15
CA THR A 212 -7.18 -7.28 -14.02
C THR A 212 -8.55 -7.61 -14.59
N ARG A 213 -9.58 -6.84 -14.19
CA ARG A 213 -10.92 -6.94 -14.79
C ARG A 213 -10.86 -6.80 -16.32
N ASP A 214 -10.07 -5.87 -16.80
CA ASP A 214 -9.84 -5.62 -18.22
C ASP A 214 -9.29 -6.82 -18.97
N PHE A 215 -8.38 -7.57 -18.35
CA PHE A 215 -7.87 -8.81 -18.93
C PHE A 215 -9.01 -9.81 -19.17
N TYR A 216 -9.88 -10.03 -18.17
CA TYR A 216 -11.00 -10.96 -18.31
C TYR A 216 -12.01 -10.50 -19.36
N ILE A 217 -12.33 -9.20 -19.43
CA ILE A 217 -13.24 -8.66 -20.45
C ILE A 217 -12.66 -8.88 -21.85
N LYS A 218 -11.37 -8.57 -22.05
CA LYS A 218 -10.69 -8.78 -23.34
C LYS A 218 -10.59 -10.26 -23.69
N ALA A 219 -10.29 -11.13 -22.72
CA ALA A 219 -10.24 -12.57 -22.92
C ALA A 219 -11.60 -13.16 -23.32
N LEU A 220 -12.68 -12.75 -22.65
CA LEU A 220 -14.06 -13.14 -22.99
C LEU A 220 -14.45 -12.62 -24.38
N GLY A 221 -14.12 -11.37 -24.70
CA GLY A 221 -14.35 -10.81 -26.03
C GLY A 221 -13.63 -11.61 -27.13
N LEU A 222 -12.37 -11.97 -26.92
CA LEU A 222 -11.60 -12.80 -27.86
C LEU A 222 -12.20 -14.21 -27.99
N ALA A 223 -12.59 -14.83 -26.87
CA ALA A 223 -13.24 -16.13 -26.88
C ALA A 223 -14.57 -16.12 -27.65
N ALA A 224 -15.36 -15.05 -27.50
CA ALA A 224 -16.60 -14.86 -28.25
C ALA A 224 -16.34 -14.70 -29.76
N LEU A 225 -15.30 -13.96 -30.16
CA LEU A 225 -14.90 -13.82 -31.56
C LEU A 225 -14.46 -15.16 -32.18
N ILE A 226 -13.65 -15.94 -31.45
CA ILE A 226 -13.22 -17.28 -31.89
C ILE A 226 -14.44 -18.19 -32.04
N PHE A 227 -15.36 -18.17 -31.08
CA PHE A 227 -16.58 -18.96 -31.13
C PHE A 227 -17.44 -18.58 -32.35
N ALA A 228 -17.64 -17.29 -32.61
CA ALA A 228 -18.37 -16.81 -33.79
C ALA A 228 -17.70 -17.26 -35.10
N ALA A 229 -16.37 -17.20 -35.19
CA ALA A 229 -15.62 -17.68 -36.35
C ALA A 229 -15.81 -19.18 -36.58
N ILE A 230 -15.81 -20.00 -35.52
CA ILE A 230 -16.07 -21.44 -35.58
C ILE A 230 -17.50 -21.70 -36.07
N VAL A 231 -18.50 -21.00 -35.53
CA VAL A 231 -19.90 -21.14 -35.96
C VAL A 231 -20.07 -20.79 -37.44
N LEU A 232 -19.48 -19.67 -37.88
CA LEU A 232 -19.49 -19.27 -39.29
C LEU A 232 -18.79 -20.30 -40.19
N TRP A 233 -17.66 -20.86 -39.74
CA TRP A 233 -16.94 -21.90 -40.46
C TRP A 233 -17.79 -23.17 -40.62
N ILE A 234 -18.42 -23.63 -39.53
CA ILE A 234 -19.33 -24.79 -39.54
C ILE A 234 -20.53 -24.55 -40.47
N ALA A 235 -21.12 -23.35 -40.43
CA ALA A 235 -22.22 -22.99 -41.31
C ALA A 235 -21.81 -23.02 -42.80
N LYS A 236 -20.63 -22.46 -43.12
CA LYS A 236 -20.06 -22.49 -44.47
C LYS A 236 -19.77 -23.92 -44.93
N LEU A 237 -19.22 -24.76 -44.06
CA LEU A 237 -18.94 -26.17 -44.36
C LEU A 237 -20.24 -26.95 -44.63
N ARG A 238 -21.26 -26.77 -43.80
CA ARG A 238 -22.59 -27.39 -43.99
C ARG A 238 -23.25 -26.96 -45.29
N SER A 239 -23.13 -25.70 -45.67
CA SER A 239 -23.63 -25.19 -46.96
C SER A 239 -22.91 -25.84 -48.14
N LYS A 240 -21.57 -25.92 -48.10
CA LYS A 240 -20.77 -26.54 -49.16
C LYS A 240 -21.06 -28.04 -49.34
N ILE A 241 -21.28 -28.77 -48.24
CA ILE A 241 -21.66 -30.19 -48.29
C ILE A 241 -23.02 -30.33 -48.98
N ARG A 242 -24.05 -29.57 -48.58
CA ARG A 242 -25.38 -29.61 -49.22
C ARG A 242 -25.32 -29.39 -50.73
N HIS A 243 -24.55 -28.40 -51.18
CA HIS A 243 -24.38 -28.14 -52.61
C HIS A 243 -23.63 -29.26 -53.37
N ARG A 244 -22.78 -30.04 -52.70
CA ARG A 244 -22.12 -31.22 -53.30
C ARG A 244 -23.06 -32.41 -53.33
N THR A 245 -23.86 -32.65 -52.30
CA THR A 245 -24.83 -33.76 -52.29
C THR A 245 -25.89 -33.59 -53.37
N ILE A 246 -26.36 -32.36 -53.63
CA ILE A 246 -27.30 -32.08 -54.73
C ILE A 246 -26.66 -32.40 -56.09
N ARG A 247 -25.43 -31.93 -56.34
CA ARG A 247 -24.73 -32.20 -57.60
C ARG A 247 -24.42 -33.68 -57.84
N LEU A 248 -24.11 -34.43 -56.79
CA LEU A 248 -23.88 -35.88 -56.89
C LEU A 248 -25.18 -36.62 -57.22
N LYS A 249 -26.30 -36.21 -56.63
CA LYS A 249 -27.63 -36.77 -56.93
C LYS A 249 -28.05 -36.48 -58.38
N GLU A 250 -27.82 -35.26 -58.85
CA GLU A 250 -28.07 -34.85 -60.25
C GLU A 250 -27.16 -35.53 -61.29
N THR A 251 -26.04 -36.11 -60.87
CA THR A 251 -25.16 -36.89 -61.75
C THR A 251 -25.53 -38.37 -61.73
N GLU A 252 -25.85 -38.95 -60.57
CA GLU A 252 -26.41 -40.31 -60.48
C GLU A 252 -27.72 -40.46 -61.28
N ASP A 253 -28.64 -39.51 -61.17
CA ASP A 253 -29.91 -39.51 -61.93
C ASP A 253 -29.70 -39.33 -63.45
N ARG A 254 -28.51 -38.87 -63.88
CA ARG A 254 -28.15 -38.71 -65.29
C ARG A 254 -27.50 -39.95 -65.92
N PHE A 255 -27.03 -40.88 -65.09
CA PHE A 255 -26.38 -42.12 -65.53
C PHE A 255 -27.21 -43.38 -65.22
N ARG A 256 -28.48 -43.20 -64.83
CA ARG A 256 -29.51 -44.23 -64.78
C ARG A 256 -30.46 -44.07 -65.97
#